data_AF-A0A2T3ATX1-F1
#
_entry.id   AF-A0A2T3ATX1-F1
#
_cell.length_a   1.000
_cell.length_b   1.000
_cell.length_c   1.000
_cell.angle_alpha   90.00
_cell.angle_beta   90.00
_cell.angle_gamma   90.00
#
_symmetry.space_group_name_H-M   'P 1'
#
loop_
_entity.id
_entity.type
_entity.pdbx_description
1 polymer ?
#
loop_
_entity_poly.entity_id
_entity_poly.type
_entity_poly.pdbx_seq_one_letter_code
_entity_poly.pdbx_strand_id
1 'polypeptide(L)'
;MFATAREAARNNAGDIDTITLPSQLLPEKYSFSQLHSELASDETLSKAGVLENFLVLRSCLEHPSRLDREADDENIIDIIASWISKMILPDGSIIARDDIPSDSQSALEQALEVTQRLGLQGLKCLQVLLSFHSPPSPTSGINDPQILLSAITFTSSRDTWTSSSSRSIATNILSVYSHQTEASGFIIDFLLQSVVRPLFSKSKPEAVTSTGRKAMPSSAPPKRYNVSDASDPAQKPWKYTSPYSIPVFEWVVESSSEAIISQSWNLFIPPLLTLLDDPSTPIRSRGLSILSSFLPKFGRKLLEQTGLGEVFDDAVMPTLMFLPSITPADESVQLLGPAYEALFVLGDVRWGVKETGEKGREQVNQQDRMKFYDRVMRKGILMGYMYANEHPSIVELLIGEMGVLVEKMGVNAVKHLKDIIPILSALLTDPFASSPKQLLTVVRTLKSVILACWPRISQPAHRLTILKSLVACWKNIEGSQAGTEDLQRELKGVARLFVKTVEATQVIGTGCDIQGEVGALVEADSGLGELFGL
;
A
#
# COMPACT_ATOMS: atom_id res chain seq x y z
N MET A 1 24.74 39.30 -8.94
CA MET A 1 26.03 38.57 -8.91
C MET A 1 25.99 37.27 -9.75
N PHE A 2 24.90 36.51 -9.75
CA PHE A 2 24.84 35.17 -10.36
C PHE A 2 24.33 35.09 -11.81
N ALA A 3 24.41 36.16 -12.60
CA ALA A 3 23.80 36.21 -13.94
C ALA A 3 24.35 35.14 -14.91
N THR A 4 25.67 34.99 -14.98
CA THR A 4 26.34 33.99 -15.82
C THR A 4 26.04 32.56 -15.37
N ALA A 5 25.95 32.33 -14.06
CA ALA A 5 25.58 31.04 -13.49
C ALA A 5 24.13 30.66 -13.83
N ARG A 6 23.20 31.62 -13.81
CA ARG A 6 21.80 31.41 -14.21
C ARG A 6 21.66 31.07 -15.69
N GLU A 7 22.36 31.80 -16.56
CA GLU A 7 22.37 31.50 -17.99
C GLU A 7 22.89 30.09 -18.28
N ALA A 8 23.95 29.70 -17.59
CA ALA A 8 24.48 28.34 -17.69
C ALA A 8 23.50 27.30 -17.13
N ALA A 9 22.84 27.56 -16.00
CA ALA A 9 21.83 26.66 -15.42
C ALA A 9 20.64 26.44 -16.37
N ARG A 10 20.16 27.51 -17.03
CA ARG A 10 19.06 27.45 -17.99
C ARG A 10 19.38 26.56 -19.20
N ASN A 11 20.62 26.61 -19.67
CA ASN A 11 21.06 25.86 -20.85
C ASN A 11 21.50 24.42 -20.51
N ASN A 12 21.48 24.01 -19.24
CA ASN A 12 22.05 22.74 -18.80
C ASN A 12 21.01 21.60 -18.78
N ALA A 13 21.07 20.75 -19.81
CA ALA A 13 20.25 19.55 -19.97
C ALA A 13 20.92 18.27 -19.43
N GLY A 14 21.86 18.39 -18.48
CA GLY A 14 22.59 17.26 -17.92
C GLY A 14 21.72 16.26 -17.12
N ASP A 15 22.33 15.16 -16.70
CA ASP A 15 21.68 14.13 -15.87
C ASP A 15 21.28 14.68 -14.49
N ILE A 16 20.00 14.45 -14.11
CA ILE A 16 19.35 14.90 -12.87
C ILE A 16 20.22 14.65 -11.63
N ASP A 17 20.95 13.53 -11.59
CA ASP A 17 21.77 13.14 -10.44
C ASP A 17 23.13 13.85 -10.38
N THR A 18 23.74 14.21 -11.50
CA THR A 18 25.13 14.71 -11.56
C THR A 18 25.26 16.17 -11.98
N ILE A 19 24.16 16.88 -12.27
CA ILE A 19 24.25 18.30 -12.65
C ILE A 19 24.85 19.12 -11.50
N THR A 20 25.96 19.79 -11.79
CA THR A 20 26.63 20.83 -10.99
C THR A 20 27.22 21.86 -11.96
N LEU A 21 27.20 23.14 -11.61
CA LEU A 21 27.81 24.18 -12.45
C LEU A 21 29.32 24.25 -12.22
N PRO A 22 30.14 24.45 -13.27
CA PRO A 22 31.57 24.68 -13.12
C PRO A 22 31.86 25.88 -12.20
N SER A 23 32.85 25.73 -11.32
CA SER A 23 33.23 26.78 -10.36
C SER A 23 33.68 28.09 -11.01
N GLN A 24 34.09 28.07 -12.28
CA GLN A 24 34.45 29.24 -13.08
C GLN A 24 33.27 30.17 -13.37
N LEU A 25 32.05 29.64 -13.33
CA LEU A 25 30.82 30.41 -13.58
C LEU A 25 30.24 31.01 -12.29
N LEU A 26 30.80 30.63 -11.14
CA LEU A 26 30.44 31.16 -9.83
C LEU A 26 31.33 32.36 -9.49
N PRO A 27 30.82 33.31 -8.69
CA PRO A 27 31.63 34.41 -8.16
C PRO A 27 32.84 33.89 -7.35
N GLU A 28 33.90 34.71 -7.25
CA GLU A 28 35.10 34.33 -6.50
C GLU A 28 34.82 34.18 -5.00
N LYS A 29 33.96 35.05 -4.45
CA LYS A 29 33.52 35.06 -3.06
C LYS A 29 32.05 35.47 -2.95
N TYR A 30 31.34 34.90 -1.99
CA TYR A 30 29.95 35.23 -1.67
C TYR A 30 29.61 34.88 -0.21
N SER A 31 28.60 35.54 0.37
CA SER A 31 28.08 35.24 1.72
C SER A 31 26.69 34.61 1.70
N PHE A 32 26.25 34.00 2.81
CA PHE A 32 24.88 33.48 2.92
C PHE A 32 23.82 34.57 2.74
N SER A 33 24.07 35.79 3.23
CA SER A 33 23.21 36.95 3.00
C SER A 33 22.97 37.21 1.51
N GLN A 34 24.02 37.10 0.69
CA GLN A 34 23.93 37.30 -0.77
C GLN A 34 23.20 36.14 -1.45
N LEU A 35 23.45 34.90 -1.02
CA LEU A 35 22.73 33.72 -1.50
C LEU A 35 21.23 33.85 -1.21
N HIS A 36 20.86 34.28 -0.01
CA HIS A 36 19.47 34.56 0.34
C HIS A 36 18.87 35.67 -0.54
N SER A 37 19.48 36.85 -0.57
CA SER A 37 18.91 38.01 -1.26
C SER A 37 18.77 37.80 -2.77
N GLU A 38 19.72 37.11 -3.40
CA GLU A 38 19.73 36.95 -4.86
C GLU A 38 19.06 35.66 -5.33
N LEU A 39 19.09 34.56 -4.57
CA LEU A 39 18.64 33.23 -5.03
C LEU A 39 17.42 32.68 -4.27
N ALA A 40 17.23 33.05 -3.01
CA ALA A 40 16.25 32.42 -2.10
C ALA A 40 15.28 33.43 -1.44
N SER A 41 14.92 34.49 -2.18
CA SER A 41 14.05 35.56 -1.69
C SER A 41 12.73 35.69 -2.46
N ASP A 42 12.67 35.21 -3.71
CA ASP A 42 11.52 35.39 -4.60
C ASP A 42 10.64 34.13 -4.65
N GLU A 43 9.50 34.18 -3.96
CA GLU A 43 8.49 33.11 -3.96
C GLU A 43 7.59 33.13 -5.22
N THR A 44 7.72 34.14 -6.09
CA THR A 44 6.89 34.29 -7.30
C THR A 44 7.46 33.62 -8.55
N LEU A 45 8.67 33.06 -8.44
CA LEU A 45 9.37 32.40 -9.54
C LEU A 45 8.59 31.19 -10.07
N SER A 46 8.65 31.00 -11.38
CA SER A 46 8.21 29.74 -11.98
C SER A 46 9.07 28.58 -11.50
N LYS A 47 8.52 27.36 -11.50
CA LYS A 47 9.26 26.14 -11.13
C LYS A 47 10.61 26.00 -11.86
N ALA A 48 10.66 26.39 -13.14
CA ALA A 48 11.91 26.42 -13.90
C ALA A 48 12.92 27.44 -13.35
N GLY A 49 12.48 28.65 -13.01
CA GLY A 49 13.35 29.67 -12.40
C GLY A 49 13.85 29.28 -11.00
N VAL A 50 13.01 28.60 -10.22
CA VAL A 50 13.41 28.02 -8.92
C VAL A 50 14.47 26.95 -9.12
N LEU A 51 14.30 26.09 -10.13
CA LEU A 51 15.28 25.05 -10.45
C LEU A 51 16.63 25.65 -10.87
N GLU A 52 16.61 26.71 -11.69
CA GLU A 52 17.81 27.49 -12.03
C GLU A 52 18.52 27.98 -10.75
N ASN A 53 17.77 28.59 -9.82
CA ASN A 53 18.33 29.08 -8.55
C ASN A 53 18.86 27.94 -7.66
N PHE A 54 18.20 26.78 -7.59
CA PHE A 54 18.70 25.63 -6.84
C PHE A 54 20.00 25.07 -7.42
N LEU A 55 20.15 25.02 -8.75
CA LEU A 55 21.39 24.57 -9.38
C LEU A 55 22.55 25.51 -9.05
N VAL A 56 22.32 26.82 -9.09
CA VAL A 56 23.32 27.82 -8.68
C VAL A 56 23.62 27.70 -7.19
N LEU A 57 22.60 27.62 -6.34
CA LEU A 57 22.74 27.52 -4.89
C LEU A 57 23.52 26.27 -4.50
N ARG A 58 23.15 25.09 -5.03
CA ARG A 58 23.87 23.83 -4.80
C ARG A 58 25.34 23.96 -5.18
N SER A 59 25.61 24.52 -6.37
CA SER A 59 26.98 24.70 -6.85
C SER A 59 27.78 25.63 -5.94
N CYS A 60 27.13 26.63 -5.33
CA CYS A 60 27.76 27.49 -4.32
C CYS A 60 28.06 26.70 -3.03
N LEU A 61 27.08 25.94 -2.53
CA LEU A 61 27.22 25.17 -1.28
C LEU A 61 28.29 24.05 -1.39
N GLU A 62 28.51 23.48 -2.57
CA GLU A 62 29.55 22.48 -2.82
C GLU A 62 30.98 23.07 -2.86
N HIS A 63 31.13 24.40 -2.89
CA HIS A 63 32.43 25.11 -2.89
C HIS A 63 32.61 25.97 -1.64
N PRO A 64 32.72 25.37 -0.43
CA PRO A 64 32.77 26.11 0.83
C PRO A 64 33.99 27.05 0.95
N SER A 65 35.05 26.82 0.17
CA SER A 65 36.22 27.71 0.12
C SER A 65 35.92 29.11 -0.43
N ARG A 66 34.80 29.29 -1.16
CA ARG A 66 34.36 30.57 -1.72
C ARG A 66 33.28 31.25 -0.88
N LEU A 67 32.84 30.60 0.18
CA LEU A 67 31.77 31.06 1.06
C LEU A 67 32.37 31.83 2.24
N ASP A 68 32.17 33.14 2.27
CA ASP A 68 32.58 33.98 3.39
C ASP A 68 31.56 33.79 4.53
N ARG A 69 32.00 33.13 5.61
CA ARG A 69 31.15 32.84 6.79
C ARG A 69 31.22 33.96 7.81
N GLU A 70 30.06 34.36 8.32
CA GLU A 70 29.85 35.32 9.39
C GLU A 70 29.31 34.60 10.65
N ALA A 71 29.48 35.22 11.83
CA ALA A 71 29.11 34.58 13.10
C ALA A 71 27.60 34.35 13.28
N ASP A 72 26.76 35.13 12.58
CA ASP A 72 25.29 35.10 12.68
C ASP A 72 24.62 34.41 11.48
N ASP A 73 25.37 33.63 10.69
CA ASP A 73 24.86 32.97 9.47
C ASP A 73 23.77 31.92 9.74
N GLU A 74 23.69 31.35 10.94
CA GLU A 74 22.73 30.28 11.28
C GLU A 74 21.28 30.69 10.96
N ASN A 75 20.90 31.93 11.28
CA ASN A 75 19.55 32.43 10.99
C ASN A 75 19.30 32.52 9.48
N ILE A 76 20.30 32.93 8.69
CA ILE A 76 20.18 33.04 7.24
C ILE A 76 20.10 31.66 6.60
N ILE A 77 20.87 30.69 7.11
CA ILE A 77 20.81 29.29 6.69
C ILE A 77 19.40 28.74 6.94
N ASP A 78 18.82 28.99 8.11
CA ASP A 78 17.45 28.60 8.45
C ASP A 78 16.41 29.23 7.49
N ILE A 79 16.57 30.52 7.15
CA ILE A 79 15.68 31.19 6.19
C ILE A 79 15.79 30.56 4.80
N ILE A 80 17.01 30.29 4.32
CA ILE A 80 17.24 29.64 3.02
C ILE A 80 16.65 28.21 3.04
N ALA A 81 16.86 27.46 4.11
CA ALA A 81 16.33 26.10 4.26
C ALA A 81 14.79 26.10 4.29
N SER A 82 14.18 27.03 5.01
CA SER A 82 12.72 27.23 5.02
C SER A 82 12.20 27.54 3.61
N TRP A 83 12.85 28.45 2.88
CA TRP A 83 12.47 28.76 1.49
C TRP A 83 12.56 27.52 0.59
N ILE A 84 13.68 26.79 0.62
CA ILE A 84 13.84 25.55 -0.17
C ILE A 84 12.72 24.56 0.17
N SER A 85 12.43 24.35 1.46
CA SER A 85 11.45 23.38 1.93
C SER A 85 10.04 23.63 1.41
N LYS A 86 9.66 24.91 1.20
CA LYS A 86 8.37 25.29 0.61
C LYS A 86 8.37 25.05 -0.89
N MET A 87 9.47 25.40 -1.56
CA MET A 87 9.54 25.37 -3.03
C MET A 87 9.70 23.97 -3.62
N ILE A 88 10.20 22.99 -2.86
CA ILE A 88 10.31 21.59 -3.32
C ILE A 88 9.01 20.80 -3.24
N LEU A 89 7.97 21.32 -2.57
CA LEU A 89 6.74 20.56 -2.38
C LEU A 89 6.02 20.31 -3.71
N PRO A 90 5.63 19.05 -4.01
CA PRO A 90 4.78 18.74 -5.14
C PRO A 90 3.44 19.48 -5.05
N ASP A 91 2.92 19.99 -6.17
CA ASP A 91 1.65 20.71 -6.20
C ASP A 91 0.66 20.07 -7.18
N GLY A 92 -0.50 20.69 -7.36
CA GLY A 92 -1.52 20.20 -8.29
C GLY A 92 -1.12 20.10 -9.76
N SER A 93 0.02 20.65 -10.18
CA SER A 93 0.44 20.63 -11.59
C SER A 93 0.82 19.25 -12.10
N ILE A 94 1.13 18.31 -11.20
CA ILE A 94 1.52 16.93 -11.53
C ILE A 94 0.35 15.93 -11.44
N ILE A 95 -0.88 16.43 -11.27
CA ILE A 95 -2.07 15.59 -11.15
C ILE A 95 -2.92 15.74 -12.41
N ALA A 96 -3.13 14.63 -13.12
CA ALA A 96 -4.07 14.58 -14.23
C ALA A 96 -5.49 14.91 -13.72
N ARG A 97 -6.20 15.80 -14.42
CA ARG A 97 -7.64 16.00 -14.20
C ARG A 97 -8.39 15.08 -15.15
N ASP A 98 -9.54 14.59 -14.71
CA ASP A 98 -10.30 13.55 -15.41
C ASP A 98 -10.84 13.98 -16.80
N ASP A 99 -10.79 15.27 -17.14
CA ASP A 99 -11.43 15.87 -18.33
C ASP A 99 -10.47 16.42 -19.42
N ILE A 100 -9.17 16.09 -19.42
CA ILE A 100 -8.19 16.85 -20.23
C ILE A 100 -7.83 16.17 -21.59
N PRO A 101 -7.77 16.92 -22.72
CA PRO A 101 -7.30 16.43 -24.02
C PRO A 101 -5.82 15.96 -24.04
N SER A 102 -5.49 15.12 -25.02
CA SER A 102 -4.18 14.44 -25.19
C SER A 102 -2.94 15.35 -25.16
N ASP A 103 -3.05 16.60 -25.61
CA ASP A 103 -1.93 17.57 -25.60
C ASP A 103 -1.44 17.92 -24.18
N SER A 104 -2.25 17.64 -23.15
CA SER A 104 -1.89 17.90 -21.76
C SER A 104 -1.10 16.78 -21.08
N GLN A 105 -0.95 15.61 -21.73
CA GLN A 105 -0.13 14.53 -21.19
C GLN A 105 1.36 14.87 -21.23
N SER A 106 1.84 15.47 -22.33
CA SER A 106 3.21 15.97 -22.44
C SER A 106 3.52 17.08 -21.43
N ALA A 107 2.56 17.98 -21.18
CA ALA A 107 2.71 19.02 -20.15
C ALA A 107 2.78 18.44 -18.73
N LEU A 108 2.02 17.37 -18.44
CA LEU A 108 2.05 16.66 -17.17
C LEU A 108 3.40 15.96 -16.96
N GLU A 109 3.91 15.28 -17.99
CA GLU A 109 5.23 14.62 -17.97
C GLU A 109 6.35 15.64 -17.72
N GLN A 110 6.30 16.79 -18.41
CA GLN A 110 7.26 17.89 -18.19
C GLN A 110 7.14 18.48 -16.77
N ALA A 111 5.92 18.71 -16.26
CA ALA A 111 5.71 19.20 -14.91
C ALA A 111 6.23 18.20 -13.86
N LEU A 112 6.08 16.90 -14.11
CA LEU A 112 6.60 15.84 -13.27
C LEU A 112 8.13 15.82 -13.28
N GLU A 113 8.76 15.87 -14.45
CA GLU A 113 10.22 15.91 -14.57
C GLU A 113 10.81 17.11 -13.83
N VAL A 114 10.23 18.31 -14.03
CA VAL A 114 10.67 19.52 -13.32
C VAL A 114 10.50 19.36 -11.80
N THR A 115 9.40 18.76 -11.34
CA THR A 115 9.14 18.53 -9.91
C THR A 115 10.14 17.53 -9.31
N GLN A 116 10.46 16.44 -10.02
CA GLN A 116 11.50 15.48 -9.61
C GLN A 116 12.87 16.15 -9.47
N ARG A 117 13.25 16.98 -10.47
CA ARG A 117 14.51 17.73 -10.45
C ARG A 117 14.56 18.72 -9.31
N LEU A 118 13.51 19.50 -9.10
CA LEU A 118 13.39 20.44 -7.99
C LEU A 118 13.54 19.73 -6.64
N GLY A 119 12.80 18.64 -6.44
CA GLY A 119 12.87 17.84 -5.22
C GLY A 119 14.27 17.35 -4.92
N LEU A 120 14.94 16.72 -5.89
CA LEU A 120 16.30 16.21 -5.70
C LEU A 120 17.31 17.32 -5.41
N GLN A 121 17.31 18.40 -6.21
CA GLN A 121 18.29 19.47 -6.06
C GLN A 121 18.08 20.25 -4.76
N GLY A 122 16.82 20.51 -4.40
CA GLY A 122 16.50 21.16 -3.13
C GLY A 122 16.85 20.27 -1.92
N LEU A 123 16.59 18.96 -1.95
CA LEU A 123 17.02 18.04 -0.89
C LEU A 123 18.55 17.99 -0.73
N LYS A 124 19.31 18.03 -1.84
CA LYS A 124 20.77 18.15 -1.78
C LYS A 124 21.21 19.45 -1.13
N CYS A 125 20.56 20.57 -1.47
CA CYS A 125 20.82 21.86 -0.81
C CYS A 125 20.52 21.79 0.69
N LEU A 126 19.36 21.24 1.07
CA LEU A 126 18.98 21.06 2.48
C LEU A 126 19.99 20.20 3.23
N GLN A 127 20.43 19.08 2.66
CA GLN A 127 21.43 18.22 3.29
C GLN A 127 22.73 18.97 3.60
N VAL A 128 23.22 19.81 2.68
CA VAL A 128 24.43 20.61 2.91
C VAL A 128 24.17 21.74 3.91
N LEU A 129 23.04 22.46 3.80
CA LEU A 129 22.69 23.53 4.75
C LEU A 129 22.55 23.02 6.19
N LEU A 130 21.90 21.87 6.37
CA LEU A 130 21.74 21.24 7.68
C LEU A 130 23.09 20.75 8.23
N SER A 131 24.06 20.41 7.39
CA SER A 131 25.42 20.05 7.85
C SER A 131 26.21 21.21 8.47
N PHE A 132 25.79 22.46 8.23
CA PHE A 132 26.39 23.63 8.86
C PHE A 132 25.88 23.89 10.28
N HIS A 133 24.80 23.23 10.69
CA HIS A 133 24.25 23.34 12.03
C HIS A 133 25.03 22.48 13.02
N SER A 134 24.92 22.84 14.30
CA SER A 134 25.33 21.96 15.38
C SER A 134 24.56 20.63 15.30
N PRO A 135 25.19 19.50 15.68
CA PRO A 135 24.54 18.20 15.63
C PRO A 135 23.25 18.20 16.46
N PRO A 136 22.16 17.56 15.97
CA PRO A 136 20.90 17.56 16.68
C PRO A 136 21.05 16.90 18.05
N SER A 137 20.36 17.47 19.03
CA SER A 137 20.28 16.96 20.39
C SER A 137 18.81 16.87 20.82
N PRO A 138 18.48 16.17 21.93
CA PRO A 138 17.10 16.09 22.42
C PRO A 138 16.46 17.47 22.69
N THR A 139 17.30 18.49 22.93
CA THR A 139 16.90 19.87 23.24
C THR A 139 17.15 20.86 22.10
N SER A 140 17.76 20.44 20.99
CA SER A 140 18.08 21.29 19.84
C SER A 140 17.86 20.52 18.55
N GLY A 141 16.92 21.00 17.74
CA GLY A 141 16.55 20.42 16.45
C GLY A 141 16.33 21.52 15.43
N ILE A 142 15.65 21.18 14.34
CA ILE A 142 15.30 22.15 13.31
C ILE A 142 14.20 23.08 13.85
N ASN A 143 14.41 24.38 13.71
CA ASN A 143 13.45 25.42 14.14
C ASN A 143 12.17 25.41 13.29
N ASP A 144 12.30 25.32 11.96
CA ASP A 144 11.16 25.26 11.05
C ASP A 144 10.77 23.80 10.72
N PRO A 145 9.67 23.27 11.29
CA PRO A 145 9.25 21.89 11.04
C PRO A 145 8.85 21.63 9.57
N GLN A 146 8.66 22.68 8.76
CA GLN A 146 8.42 22.58 7.33
C GLN A 146 9.57 21.87 6.59
N ILE A 147 10.81 22.01 7.07
CA ILE A 147 11.98 21.36 6.47
C ILE A 147 11.83 19.84 6.58
N LEU A 148 11.43 19.33 7.74
CA LEU A 148 11.18 17.90 7.95
C LEU A 148 9.96 17.41 7.16
N LEU A 149 8.88 18.20 7.10
CA LEU A 149 7.73 17.92 6.22
C LEU A 149 8.18 17.73 4.78
N SER A 150 9.02 18.64 4.28
CA SER A 150 9.51 18.61 2.90
C SER A 150 10.38 17.39 2.61
N ALA A 151 11.11 16.86 3.59
CA ALA A 151 11.81 15.59 3.46
C ALA A 151 10.85 14.39 3.44
N ILE A 152 9.82 14.39 4.31
CA ILE A 152 8.80 13.32 4.37
C ILE A 152 8.14 13.09 3.01
N THR A 153 7.87 14.14 2.24
CA THR A 153 7.18 14.04 0.93
C THR A 153 7.94 13.24 -0.14
N PHE A 154 9.23 12.98 0.07
CA PHE A 154 10.09 12.21 -0.84
C PHE A 154 10.50 10.85 -0.29
N THR A 155 9.82 10.33 0.75
CA THR A 155 10.19 9.05 1.38
C THR A 155 9.62 7.81 0.71
N SER A 156 8.52 7.93 -0.04
CA SER A 156 7.81 6.78 -0.63
C SER A 156 8.15 6.59 -2.11
N SER A 157 8.46 5.35 -2.49
CA SER A 157 8.69 4.96 -3.89
C SER A 157 7.41 4.80 -4.69
N ARG A 158 6.23 4.94 -4.06
CA ARG A 158 4.93 4.93 -4.75
C ARG A 158 4.62 6.28 -5.41
N ASP A 159 5.31 7.33 -4.99
CA ASP A 159 5.10 8.68 -5.48
C ASP A 159 5.88 8.92 -6.77
N THR A 160 5.19 9.37 -7.81
CA THR A 160 5.77 9.56 -9.15
C THR A 160 6.87 10.63 -9.17
N TRP A 161 6.86 11.57 -8.22
CA TRP A 161 7.86 12.62 -8.10
C TRP A 161 9.10 12.22 -7.28
N THR A 162 9.13 11.01 -6.73
CA THR A 162 10.23 10.53 -5.87
C THR A 162 11.18 9.62 -6.64
N SER A 163 12.44 10.03 -6.78
CA SER A 163 13.50 9.18 -7.31
C SER A 163 14.18 8.35 -6.21
N SER A 164 14.95 7.34 -6.58
CA SER A 164 15.77 6.56 -5.64
C SER A 164 16.76 7.44 -4.87
N SER A 165 17.39 8.40 -5.57
CA SER A 165 18.31 9.38 -4.99
C SER A 165 17.63 10.34 -4.03
N SER A 166 16.48 10.92 -4.41
CA SER A 166 15.76 11.85 -3.54
C SER A 166 15.27 11.14 -2.27
N ARG A 167 14.77 9.91 -2.41
CA ARG A 167 14.39 9.07 -1.28
C ARG A 167 15.53 8.79 -0.33
N SER A 168 16.70 8.41 -0.85
CA SER A 168 17.89 8.15 -0.03
C SER A 168 18.28 9.38 0.79
N ILE A 169 18.31 10.56 0.16
CA ILE A 169 18.66 11.82 0.85
C ILE A 169 17.60 12.19 1.89
N ALA A 170 16.32 12.13 1.52
CA ALA A 170 15.21 12.41 2.41
C ALA A 170 15.21 11.52 3.66
N THR A 171 15.36 10.20 3.49
CA THR A 171 15.45 9.27 4.62
C THR A 171 16.68 9.54 5.50
N ASN A 172 17.80 9.95 4.91
CA ASN A 172 19.01 10.31 5.67
C ASN A 172 18.84 11.61 6.46
N ILE A 173 18.16 12.62 5.90
CA ILE A 173 17.79 13.83 6.65
C ILE A 173 16.90 13.44 7.84
N LEU A 174 15.85 12.65 7.61
CA LEU A 174 14.92 12.28 8.67
C LEU A 174 15.56 11.42 9.77
N SER A 175 16.49 10.52 9.44
CA SER A 175 17.17 9.68 10.44
C SER A 175 18.03 10.50 11.40
N VAL A 176 18.67 11.56 10.90
CA VAL A 176 19.47 12.50 11.71
C VAL A 176 18.59 13.23 12.73
N TYR A 177 17.33 13.53 12.40
CA TYR A 177 16.38 14.23 13.28
C TYR A 177 15.30 13.31 13.90
N SER A 178 15.59 12.02 14.03
CA SER A 178 14.66 10.99 14.55
C SER A 178 13.93 11.38 15.83
N HIS A 179 14.65 11.93 16.82
CA HIS A 179 14.07 12.40 18.09
C HIS A 179 12.97 13.46 17.89
N GLN A 180 13.16 14.38 16.93
CA GLN A 180 12.16 15.41 16.63
C GLN A 180 11.01 14.85 15.81
N THR A 181 11.28 13.96 14.84
CA THR A 181 10.26 13.38 13.98
C THR A 181 9.35 12.40 14.72
N GLU A 182 9.84 11.72 15.76
CA GLU A 182 9.07 10.80 16.60
C GLU A 182 8.32 11.51 17.74
N ALA A 183 8.58 12.81 17.95
CA ALA A 183 7.94 13.57 19.02
C ALA A 183 6.44 13.75 18.76
N SER A 184 5.63 13.57 19.82
CA SER A 184 4.18 13.70 19.73
C SER A 184 3.74 15.08 19.24
N GLY A 185 4.43 16.16 19.65
CA GLY A 185 4.12 17.52 19.18
C GLY A 185 4.33 17.70 17.67
N PHE A 186 5.38 17.10 17.10
CA PHE A 186 5.62 17.14 15.66
C PHE A 186 4.54 16.36 14.89
N ILE A 187 4.20 15.15 15.35
CA ILE A 187 3.20 14.31 14.68
C ILE A 187 1.77 14.88 14.84
N ILE A 188 1.38 15.22 16.08
CA ILE A 188 0.01 15.61 16.40
C ILE A 188 -0.25 17.08 16.07
N ASP A 189 0.56 18.00 16.60
CA ASP A 189 0.24 19.43 16.52
C ASP A 189 0.65 20.03 15.17
N PHE A 190 1.79 19.60 14.63
CA PHE A 190 2.23 20.07 13.31
C PHE A 190 1.63 19.22 12.18
N LEU A 191 2.02 17.96 12.02
CA LEU A 191 1.61 17.16 10.84
C LEU A 191 0.09 16.91 10.80
N LEU A 192 -0.52 16.38 11.86
CA LEU A 192 -1.96 16.07 11.84
C LEU A 192 -2.83 17.32 11.92
N GLN A 193 -2.60 18.20 12.89
CA GLN A 193 -3.47 19.36 13.11
C GLN A 193 -3.24 20.51 12.12
N SER A 194 -1.98 20.85 11.83
CA SER A 194 -1.65 22.03 11.02
C SER A 194 -1.55 21.72 9.52
N VAL A 195 -1.20 20.49 9.14
CA VAL A 195 -1.00 20.11 7.72
C VAL A 195 -2.13 19.23 7.20
N VAL A 196 -2.32 18.02 7.74
CA VAL A 196 -3.25 17.02 7.20
C VAL A 196 -4.70 17.46 7.39
N ARG A 197 -5.12 17.81 8.61
CA ARG A 197 -6.53 18.12 8.90
C ARG A 197 -7.10 19.22 8.00
N PRO A 198 -6.44 20.37 7.78
CA PRO A 198 -6.96 21.41 6.89
C PRO A 198 -7.16 20.91 5.45
N LEU A 199 -6.23 20.11 4.93
CA LEU A 199 -6.27 19.58 3.56
C LEU A 199 -7.40 18.55 3.35
N PHE A 200 -7.78 17.79 4.37
CA PHE A 200 -8.85 16.79 4.30
C PHE A 200 -10.22 17.30 4.78
N SER A 201 -10.28 18.47 5.44
CA SER A 201 -11.49 18.98 6.12
C SER A 201 -12.72 19.18 5.22
N LYS A 202 -12.52 19.38 3.91
CA LYS A 202 -13.61 19.62 2.95
C LYS A 202 -14.27 18.34 2.45
N SER A 203 -13.56 17.21 2.41
CA SER A 203 -14.06 15.97 1.81
C SER A 203 -15.07 15.20 2.67
N LYS A 204 -15.21 15.54 3.96
CA LYS A 204 -16.25 15.10 4.93
C LYS A 204 -16.89 13.73 4.62
N PRO A 205 -16.24 12.60 4.95
CA PRO A 205 -16.82 11.27 4.77
C PRO A 205 -18.12 11.11 5.59
N GLU A 206 -19.19 10.62 4.94
CA GLU A 206 -20.54 10.54 5.55
C GLU A 206 -20.64 9.49 6.67
N ALA A 207 -19.75 8.50 6.67
CA ALA A 207 -19.78 7.39 7.62
C ALA A 207 -19.38 7.77 9.05
N VAL A 208 -18.82 8.97 9.26
CA VAL A 208 -18.34 9.43 10.57
C VAL A 208 -18.81 10.84 10.93
N THR A 209 -18.93 11.09 12.23
CA THR A 209 -19.18 12.41 12.79
C THR A 209 -17.97 13.32 12.63
N SER A 210 -18.14 14.62 12.89
CA SER A 210 -17.02 15.58 12.98
C SER A 210 -15.98 15.22 14.06
N THR A 211 -16.33 14.33 14.99
CA THR A 211 -15.45 13.78 16.03
C THR A 211 -14.82 12.43 15.63
N GLY A 212 -15.04 11.96 14.41
CA GLY A 212 -14.49 10.72 13.86
C GLY A 212 -15.20 9.45 14.34
N ARG A 213 -16.29 9.53 15.12
CA ARG A 213 -17.07 8.36 15.56
C ARG A 213 -18.01 7.89 14.45
N LYS A 214 -18.43 6.62 14.47
CA LYS A 214 -19.47 6.11 13.56
C LYS A 214 -20.70 7.03 13.58
N ALA A 215 -21.10 7.51 12.41
CA ALA A 215 -22.30 8.34 12.26
C ALA A 215 -23.56 7.50 12.49
N MET A 216 -24.57 8.10 13.12
CA MET A 216 -25.89 7.47 13.24
C MET A 216 -26.56 7.42 11.86
N PRO A 217 -27.28 6.34 11.52
CA PRO A 217 -28.03 6.26 10.26
C PRO A 217 -28.98 7.46 10.14
N SER A 218 -28.82 8.26 9.09
CA SER A 218 -29.72 9.38 8.83
C SER A 218 -31.09 8.84 8.43
N SER A 219 -32.15 9.40 9.01
CA SER A 219 -33.53 9.18 8.55
C SER A 219 -33.88 10.01 7.31
N ALA A 220 -32.98 10.91 6.89
CA ALA A 220 -33.13 11.65 5.64
C ALA A 220 -32.91 10.72 4.43
N PRO A 221 -33.60 10.97 3.30
CA PRO A 221 -33.31 10.26 2.05
C PRO A 221 -31.82 10.37 1.72
N PRO A 222 -31.20 9.32 1.12
CA PRO A 222 -29.84 9.41 0.64
C PRO A 222 -29.72 10.66 -0.24
N LYS A 223 -28.73 11.53 0.05
CA LYS A 223 -28.45 12.64 -0.86
C LYS A 223 -28.19 12.05 -2.23
N ARG A 224 -28.85 12.58 -3.27
CA ARG A 224 -28.56 12.17 -4.64
C ARG A 224 -27.07 12.40 -4.86
N TYR A 225 -26.35 11.35 -5.22
CA TYR A 225 -24.92 11.42 -5.55
C TYR A 225 -24.77 12.42 -6.69
N ASN A 226 -24.30 13.63 -6.37
CA ASN A 226 -24.12 14.67 -7.35
C ASN A 226 -22.72 14.50 -7.92
N VAL A 227 -22.64 13.94 -9.12
CA VAL A 227 -21.36 13.67 -9.81
C VAL A 227 -20.51 14.93 -9.90
N SER A 228 -21.12 16.12 -9.98
CA SER A 228 -20.39 17.40 -9.98
C SER A 228 -19.64 17.69 -8.68
N ASP A 229 -20.15 17.27 -7.52
CA ASP A 229 -19.55 17.58 -6.21
C ASP A 229 -18.40 16.61 -5.90
N ALA A 230 -18.47 15.37 -6.41
CA ALA A 230 -17.40 14.37 -6.28
C ALA A 230 -16.16 14.70 -7.13
N SER A 231 -16.35 15.47 -8.20
CA SER A 231 -15.31 15.88 -9.15
C SER A 231 -14.80 17.31 -8.93
N ASP A 232 -15.37 18.10 -8.01
CA ASP A 232 -14.91 19.47 -7.73
C ASP A 232 -13.52 19.46 -7.06
N PRO A 233 -12.44 19.93 -7.74
CA PRO A 233 -11.11 19.95 -7.17
C PRO A 233 -11.01 20.81 -5.91
N ALA A 234 -11.88 21.81 -5.76
CA ALA A 234 -11.90 22.68 -4.59
C ALA A 234 -12.33 21.96 -3.30
N GLN A 235 -13.02 20.81 -3.40
CA GLN A 235 -13.39 19.95 -2.27
C GLN A 235 -12.31 18.93 -1.88
N LYS A 236 -11.27 18.76 -2.73
CA LYS A 236 -10.17 17.82 -2.50
C LYS A 236 -8.80 18.51 -2.61
N PRO A 237 -8.50 19.53 -1.78
CA PRO A 237 -7.20 20.20 -1.83
C PRO A 237 -6.04 19.25 -1.49
N TRP A 238 -6.27 18.23 -0.66
CA TRP A 238 -5.33 17.13 -0.43
C TRP A 238 -4.91 16.38 -1.71
N LYS A 239 -5.78 16.32 -2.73
CA LYS A 239 -5.54 15.63 -4.00
C LYS A 239 -5.01 16.57 -5.08
N TYR A 240 -5.69 17.70 -5.29
CA TYR A 240 -5.45 18.57 -6.45
C TYR A 240 -4.66 19.84 -6.15
N THR A 241 -4.35 20.14 -4.89
CA THR A 241 -3.51 21.29 -4.52
C THR A 241 -2.22 20.84 -3.88
N SER A 242 -2.30 19.87 -2.97
CA SER A 242 -1.19 19.40 -2.14
C SER A 242 -1.14 17.87 -2.15
N PRO A 243 -0.81 17.24 -3.29
CA PRO A 243 -0.80 15.78 -3.43
C PRO A 243 0.19 15.09 -2.49
N TYR A 244 1.21 15.81 -2.00
CA TYR A 244 2.12 15.33 -0.96
C TYR A 244 1.42 15.01 0.38
N SER A 245 0.18 15.46 0.57
CA SER A 245 -0.57 15.18 1.81
C SER A 245 -0.80 13.69 2.04
N ILE A 246 -0.86 12.89 0.97
CA ILE A 246 -1.05 11.43 1.05
C ILE A 246 0.21 10.73 1.61
N PRO A 247 1.43 10.92 1.04
CA PRO A 247 2.65 10.38 1.65
C PRO A 247 2.89 10.88 3.06
N VAL A 248 2.56 12.14 3.35
CA VAL A 248 2.69 12.68 4.71
C VAL A 248 1.76 11.95 5.68
N PHE A 249 0.51 11.70 5.28
CA PHE A 249 -0.43 10.95 6.12
C PHE A 249 -0.01 9.48 6.29
N GLU A 250 0.48 8.83 5.24
CA GLU A 250 1.07 7.48 5.31
C GLU A 250 2.22 7.44 6.31
N TRP A 251 3.20 8.35 6.17
CA TRP A 251 4.35 8.45 7.06
C TRP A 251 3.92 8.71 8.53
N VAL A 252 2.91 9.54 8.74
CA VAL A 252 2.34 9.79 10.08
C VAL A 252 1.77 8.51 10.69
N VAL A 253 1.03 7.70 9.92
CA VAL A 253 0.50 6.42 10.39
C VAL A 253 1.63 5.44 10.71
N GLU A 254 2.66 5.37 9.88
CA GLU A 254 3.82 4.50 10.07
C GLU A 254 4.66 4.90 11.29
N SER A 255 4.85 6.20 11.51
CA SER A 255 5.69 6.75 12.58
C SER A 255 4.98 6.88 13.92
N SER A 256 3.63 6.85 13.92
CA SER A 256 2.87 6.94 15.17
C SER A 256 2.95 5.65 15.98
N SER A 257 3.14 5.79 17.29
CA SER A 257 2.97 4.71 18.26
C SER A 257 1.49 4.47 18.60
N GLU A 258 1.18 3.35 19.25
CA GLU A 258 -0.16 3.06 19.78
C GLU A 258 -0.67 4.16 20.73
N ALA A 259 0.24 4.78 21.49
CA ALA A 259 -0.09 5.87 22.40
C ALA A 259 -0.53 7.14 21.65
N ILE A 260 0.20 7.53 20.59
CA ILE A 260 -0.13 8.68 19.75
C ILE A 260 -1.49 8.47 19.07
N ILE A 261 -1.70 7.29 18.47
CA ILE A 261 -2.97 6.95 17.83
C ILE A 261 -4.09 6.96 18.87
N SER A 262 -3.91 6.35 20.04
CA SER A 262 -4.94 6.33 21.09
C SER A 262 -5.31 7.74 21.59
N GLN A 263 -4.35 8.66 21.64
CA GLN A 263 -4.56 10.04 22.07
C GLN A 263 -5.30 10.88 21.01
N SER A 264 -5.04 10.64 19.73
CA SER A 264 -5.42 11.57 18.64
C SER A 264 -6.11 10.90 17.45
N TRP A 265 -6.65 9.69 17.63
CA TRP A 265 -7.25 8.87 16.56
C TRP A 265 -8.29 9.62 15.73
N ASN A 266 -9.03 10.56 16.31
CA ASN A 266 -10.04 11.38 15.62
C ASN A 266 -9.46 12.22 14.48
N LEU A 267 -8.15 12.47 14.46
CA LEU A 267 -7.44 13.14 13.36
C LEU A 267 -7.04 12.18 12.23
N PHE A 268 -6.96 10.87 12.49
CA PHE A 268 -6.61 9.85 11.50
C PHE A 268 -7.81 9.34 10.71
N ILE A 269 -8.98 9.23 11.36
CA ILE A 269 -10.15 8.59 10.74
C ILE A 269 -10.64 9.33 9.48
N PRO A 270 -10.83 10.67 9.49
CA PRO A 270 -11.37 11.34 8.30
C PRO A 270 -10.46 11.24 7.08
N PRO A 271 -9.13 11.47 7.16
CA PRO A 271 -8.23 11.23 6.03
C PRO A 271 -8.26 9.78 5.57
N LEU A 272 -8.24 8.81 6.48
CA LEU A 272 -8.23 7.39 6.12
C LEU A 272 -9.49 6.98 5.34
N LEU A 273 -10.67 7.36 5.82
CA LEU A 273 -11.93 7.08 5.10
C LEU A 273 -12.00 7.84 3.77
N THR A 274 -11.52 9.08 3.71
CA THR A 274 -11.44 9.85 2.47
C THR A 274 -10.61 9.12 1.40
N LEU A 275 -9.49 8.51 1.78
CA LEU A 275 -8.65 7.74 0.84
C LEU A 275 -9.32 6.44 0.41
N LEU A 276 -10.01 5.73 1.31
CA LEU A 276 -10.75 4.51 1.00
C LEU A 276 -11.94 4.75 0.06
N ASP A 277 -12.56 5.92 0.16
CA ASP A 277 -13.71 6.31 -0.65
C ASP A 277 -13.32 6.92 -2.02
N ASP A 278 -12.05 7.29 -2.25
CA ASP A 278 -11.65 7.92 -3.51
C ASP A 278 -11.81 6.95 -4.69
N PRO A 279 -12.28 7.42 -5.87
CA PRO A 279 -12.41 6.57 -7.06
C PRO A 279 -11.09 6.24 -7.74
N SER A 280 -10.00 6.97 -7.45
CA SER A 280 -8.69 6.71 -8.06
C SER A 280 -8.05 5.44 -7.50
N THR A 281 -7.74 4.48 -8.38
CA THR A 281 -7.11 3.21 -8.02
C THR A 281 -5.82 3.38 -7.20
N PRO A 282 -4.83 4.20 -7.60
CA PRO A 282 -3.62 4.43 -6.80
C PRO A 282 -3.90 4.97 -5.39
N ILE A 283 -4.87 5.88 -5.25
CA ILE A 283 -5.20 6.51 -3.97
C ILE A 283 -5.90 5.51 -3.05
N ARG A 284 -6.91 4.79 -3.56
CA ARG A 284 -7.64 3.78 -2.82
C ARG A 284 -6.73 2.63 -2.38
N SER A 285 -5.90 2.12 -3.29
CA SER A 285 -4.91 1.07 -2.98
C SER A 285 -3.96 1.48 -1.86
N ARG A 286 -3.50 2.74 -1.88
CA ARG A 286 -2.68 3.31 -0.80
C ARG A 286 -3.47 3.46 0.50
N GLY A 287 -4.72 3.94 0.45
CA GLY A 287 -5.63 4.00 1.61
C GLY A 287 -5.81 2.64 2.29
N LEU A 288 -5.95 1.56 1.51
CA LEU A 288 -6.04 0.19 2.02
C LEU A 288 -4.74 -0.28 2.70
N SER A 289 -3.58 0.08 2.12
CA SER A 289 -2.26 -0.22 2.71
C SER A 289 -2.07 0.54 4.05
N ILE A 290 -2.46 1.81 4.09
CA ILE A 290 -2.43 2.65 5.31
C ILE A 290 -3.37 2.07 6.37
N LEU A 291 -4.58 1.63 6.00
CA LEU A 291 -5.53 1.02 6.92
C LEU A 291 -4.94 -0.24 7.56
N SER A 292 -4.31 -1.10 6.76
CA SER A 292 -3.66 -2.34 7.25
C SER A 292 -2.55 -2.05 8.27
N SER A 293 -1.81 -0.95 8.08
CA SER A 293 -0.77 -0.50 9.03
C SER A 293 -1.34 0.20 10.28
N PHE A 294 -2.48 0.88 10.13
CA PHE A 294 -3.15 1.61 11.21
C PHE A 294 -3.87 0.68 12.20
N LEU A 295 -4.59 -0.33 11.70
CA LEU A 295 -5.48 -1.18 12.49
C LEU A 295 -4.80 -1.86 13.70
N PRO A 296 -3.60 -2.48 13.57
CA PRO A 296 -2.91 -3.09 14.70
C PRO A 296 -2.62 -2.08 15.82
N LYS A 297 -2.27 -0.84 15.45
CA LYS A 297 -1.91 0.22 16.40
C LYS A 297 -3.12 0.89 17.05
N PHE A 298 -4.25 0.93 16.35
CA PHE A 298 -5.53 1.40 16.87
C PHE A 298 -6.12 0.38 17.86
N GLY A 299 -5.95 -0.91 17.57
CA GLY A 299 -6.23 -1.99 18.50
C GLY A 299 -7.72 -2.29 18.72
N ARG A 300 -7.98 -3.46 19.31
CA ARG A 300 -9.34 -3.98 19.52
C ARG A 300 -10.21 -3.07 20.40
N LYS A 301 -9.64 -2.60 21.51
CA LYS A 301 -10.37 -1.82 22.52
C LYS A 301 -10.99 -0.55 21.94
N LEU A 302 -10.23 0.19 21.12
CA LEU A 302 -10.75 1.41 20.49
C LEU A 302 -11.76 1.09 19.39
N LEU A 303 -11.57 0.02 18.60
CA LEU A 303 -12.56 -0.42 17.61
C LEU A 303 -13.92 -0.73 18.25
N GLU A 304 -13.92 -1.45 19.38
CA GLU A 304 -15.14 -1.76 20.14
C GLU A 304 -15.79 -0.49 20.72
N GLN A 305 -15.00 0.42 21.30
CA GLN A 305 -15.51 1.63 21.95
C GLN A 305 -16.07 2.67 20.96
N THR A 306 -15.52 2.72 19.73
CA THR A 306 -15.87 3.73 18.74
C THR A 306 -16.88 3.25 17.69
N GLY A 307 -17.06 1.93 17.56
CA GLY A 307 -17.87 1.32 16.51
C GLY A 307 -17.24 1.38 15.11
N LEU A 308 -15.97 1.79 15.00
CA LEU A 308 -15.30 1.98 13.71
C LEU A 308 -14.97 0.67 12.98
N GLY A 309 -15.00 -0.47 13.69
CA GLY A 309 -14.80 -1.77 13.05
C GLY A 309 -15.84 -2.12 11.97
N GLU A 310 -17.08 -1.62 12.11
CA GLU A 310 -18.10 -1.76 11.06
C GLU A 310 -17.91 -0.72 9.96
N VAL A 311 -17.49 0.50 10.32
CA VAL A 311 -17.23 1.56 9.34
C VAL A 311 -16.12 1.15 8.36
N PHE A 312 -15.04 0.54 8.87
CA PHE A 312 -13.97 0.02 8.00
C PHE A 312 -14.41 -1.18 7.17
N ASP A 313 -15.23 -2.09 7.73
CA ASP A 313 -15.81 -3.20 6.96
C ASP A 313 -16.64 -2.67 5.78
N ASP A 314 -17.53 -1.71 6.05
CA ASP A 314 -18.41 -1.10 5.04
C ASP A 314 -17.64 -0.27 4.00
N ALA A 315 -16.51 0.34 4.37
CA ALA A 315 -15.64 1.07 3.44
C ALA A 315 -14.80 0.15 2.54
N VAL A 316 -14.33 -0.98 3.06
CA VAL A 316 -13.40 -1.87 2.33
C VAL A 316 -14.13 -2.91 1.48
N MET A 317 -15.18 -3.55 2.02
CA MET A 317 -15.88 -4.66 1.33
C MET A 317 -16.33 -4.35 -0.10
N PRO A 318 -16.85 -3.14 -0.44
CA PRO A 318 -17.22 -2.81 -1.81
C PRO A 318 -16.05 -2.91 -2.80
N THR A 319 -14.81 -2.71 -2.34
CA THR A 319 -13.62 -2.79 -3.19
C THR A 319 -13.39 -4.20 -3.76
N LEU A 320 -13.91 -5.25 -3.11
CA LEU A 320 -13.84 -6.61 -3.63
C LEU A 320 -14.64 -6.83 -4.92
N MET A 321 -15.47 -5.85 -5.31
CA MET A 321 -16.28 -5.87 -6.53
C MET A 321 -15.75 -4.99 -7.65
N PHE A 322 -14.54 -4.45 -7.51
CA PHE A 322 -13.83 -3.72 -8.56
C PHE A 322 -13.22 -4.76 -9.49
N LEU A 323 -14.04 -5.21 -10.45
CA LEU A 323 -13.78 -6.34 -11.34
C LEU A 323 -13.83 -5.90 -12.82
N PRO A 324 -13.22 -6.68 -13.74
CA PRO A 324 -13.09 -6.40 -15.18
C PRO A 324 -14.32 -5.97 -15.95
N SER A 325 -15.53 -6.30 -15.48
CA SER A 325 -16.77 -5.86 -16.10
C SER A 325 -16.94 -4.34 -16.08
N ILE A 326 -16.33 -3.65 -15.11
CA ILE A 326 -16.42 -2.19 -14.91
C ILE A 326 -15.08 -1.53 -14.58
N THR A 327 -14.07 -2.28 -14.16
CA THR A 327 -12.74 -1.80 -13.75
C THR A 327 -11.67 -2.59 -14.50
N PRO A 328 -10.69 -1.98 -15.18
CA PRO A 328 -9.64 -2.71 -15.90
C PRO A 328 -8.96 -3.81 -15.05
N ALA A 329 -8.50 -4.88 -15.70
CA ALA A 329 -8.00 -6.06 -15.00
C ALA A 329 -6.74 -5.76 -14.16
N ASP A 330 -5.85 -4.90 -14.65
CA ASP A 330 -4.67 -4.43 -13.94
C ASP A 330 -5.03 -3.56 -12.73
N GLU A 331 -6.03 -2.68 -12.85
CA GLU A 331 -6.55 -1.89 -11.73
C GLU A 331 -7.25 -2.76 -10.68
N SER A 332 -8.02 -3.77 -11.13
CA SER A 332 -8.67 -4.74 -10.25
C SER A 332 -7.64 -5.46 -9.38
N VAL A 333 -6.55 -5.95 -9.97
CA VAL A 333 -5.46 -6.62 -9.23
C VAL A 333 -4.80 -5.67 -8.21
N GLN A 334 -4.59 -4.40 -8.56
CA GLN A 334 -4.02 -3.39 -7.66
C GLN A 334 -4.90 -3.07 -6.44
N LEU A 335 -6.20 -3.30 -6.54
CA LEU A 335 -7.17 -3.04 -5.48
C LEU A 335 -7.50 -4.27 -4.63
N LEU A 336 -7.71 -5.43 -5.27
CA LEU A 336 -8.19 -6.63 -4.59
C LEU A 336 -7.21 -7.11 -3.53
N GLY A 337 -5.91 -7.20 -3.84
CA GLY A 337 -4.90 -7.68 -2.89
C GLY A 337 -4.88 -6.86 -1.59
N PRO A 338 -4.64 -5.53 -1.66
CA PRO A 338 -4.70 -4.66 -0.49
C PRO A 338 -6.06 -4.67 0.24
N ALA A 339 -7.17 -4.88 -0.48
CA ALA A 339 -8.49 -4.97 0.14
C ALA A 339 -8.66 -6.25 0.98
N TYR A 340 -8.22 -7.41 0.47
CA TYR A 340 -8.22 -8.65 1.24
C TYR A 340 -7.30 -8.55 2.45
N GLU A 341 -6.10 -7.99 2.28
CA GLU A 341 -5.16 -7.75 3.39
C GLU A 341 -5.81 -6.90 4.49
N ALA A 342 -6.40 -5.75 4.13
CA ALA A 342 -7.06 -4.87 5.09
C ALA A 342 -8.21 -5.56 5.84
N LEU A 343 -9.02 -6.37 5.15
CA LEU A 343 -10.10 -7.14 5.78
C LEU A 343 -9.57 -8.24 6.70
N PHE A 344 -8.48 -8.90 6.32
CA PHE A 344 -7.84 -9.91 7.15
C PHE A 344 -7.24 -9.30 8.42
N VAL A 345 -6.51 -8.20 8.30
CA VAL A 345 -5.99 -7.44 9.43
C VAL A 345 -7.14 -6.94 10.32
N LEU A 346 -8.21 -6.39 9.74
CA LEU A 346 -9.39 -5.97 10.49
C LEU A 346 -10.00 -7.13 11.29
N GLY A 347 -10.16 -8.29 10.65
CA GLY A 347 -10.66 -9.49 11.31
C GLY A 347 -9.75 -9.97 12.45
N ASP A 348 -8.44 -9.93 12.25
CA ASP A 348 -7.47 -10.36 13.26
C ASP A 348 -7.37 -9.36 14.42
N VAL A 349 -7.46 -8.05 14.19
CA VAL A 349 -7.48 -7.06 15.27
C VAL A 349 -8.78 -7.14 16.06
N ARG A 350 -9.93 -7.30 15.39
CA ARG A 350 -11.23 -7.37 16.08
C ARG A 350 -11.39 -8.63 16.92
N TRP A 351 -10.87 -9.78 16.47
CA TRP A 351 -11.18 -11.09 17.05
C TRP A 351 -9.99 -12.04 17.24
N GLY A 352 -8.76 -11.63 16.95
CA GLY A 352 -7.56 -12.49 17.01
C GLY A 352 -6.94 -12.64 18.41
N VAL A 353 -7.23 -11.72 19.34
CA VAL A 353 -6.72 -11.80 20.72
C VAL A 353 -7.57 -12.75 21.55
N LYS A 354 -6.97 -13.85 22.03
CA LYS A 354 -7.55 -14.71 23.06
C LYS A 354 -7.49 -13.99 24.40
N GLU A 355 -8.58 -13.35 24.80
CA GLU A 355 -8.70 -12.76 26.13
C GLU A 355 -8.83 -13.87 27.18
N THR A 356 -7.82 -14.01 28.04
CA THR A 356 -7.89 -14.88 29.21
C THR A 356 -8.87 -14.29 30.22
N GLY A 357 -10.12 -14.75 30.24
CA GLY A 357 -11.02 -14.42 31.36
C GLY A 357 -12.49 -14.75 31.20
N GLU A 358 -13.09 -14.68 30.00
CA GLU A 358 -14.54 -14.74 29.85
C GLU A 358 -14.98 -15.67 28.71
N LYS A 359 -15.20 -16.96 29.03
CA LYS A 359 -15.61 -18.00 28.07
C LYS A 359 -16.83 -17.64 27.21
N GLY A 360 -17.78 -16.86 27.75
CA GLY A 360 -18.98 -16.44 27.01
C GLY A 360 -18.69 -15.39 25.93
N ARG A 361 -17.81 -14.42 26.22
CA ARG A 361 -17.43 -13.36 25.27
C ARG A 361 -16.54 -13.90 24.15
N GLU A 362 -15.68 -14.87 24.48
CA GLU A 362 -14.83 -15.57 23.49
C GLU A 362 -15.67 -16.30 22.43
N GLN A 363 -16.76 -16.97 22.83
CA GLN A 363 -17.63 -17.68 21.89
C GLN A 363 -18.38 -16.74 20.94
N VAL A 364 -18.92 -15.62 21.43
CA VAL A 364 -19.62 -14.62 20.60
C VAL A 364 -18.65 -14.01 19.59
N ASN A 365 -17.46 -13.63 20.04
CA ASN A 365 -16.39 -13.11 19.19
C ASN A 365 -16.01 -14.10 18.08
N GLN A 366 -15.89 -15.39 18.40
CA GLN A 366 -15.59 -16.42 17.41
C GLN A 366 -16.71 -16.57 16.38
N GLN A 367 -17.99 -16.53 16.80
CA GLN A 367 -19.12 -16.61 15.87
C GLN A 367 -19.15 -15.41 14.93
N ASP A 368 -18.94 -14.20 15.44
CA ASP A 368 -18.96 -12.99 14.61
C ASP A 368 -17.76 -12.93 13.66
N ARG A 369 -16.58 -13.39 14.10
CA ARG A 369 -15.43 -13.61 13.23
C ARG A 369 -15.76 -14.56 12.08
N MET A 370 -16.44 -15.68 12.38
CA MET A 370 -16.82 -16.64 11.34
C MET A 370 -17.87 -16.07 10.38
N LYS A 371 -18.85 -15.29 10.86
CA LYS A 371 -19.81 -14.58 10.00
C LYS A 371 -19.11 -13.56 9.10
N PHE A 372 -18.10 -12.86 9.61
CA PHE A 372 -17.29 -11.94 8.84
C PHE A 372 -16.54 -12.67 7.72
N TYR A 373 -15.78 -13.73 8.05
CA TYR A 373 -15.07 -14.52 7.04
C TYR A 373 -16.00 -15.23 6.05
N ASP A 374 -17.20 -15.67 6.48
CA ASP A 374 -18.22 -16.19 5.56
C ASP A 374 -18.65 -15.15 4.53
N ARG A 375 -18.80 -13.88 4.93
CA ARG A 375 -19.10 -12.79 3.99
C ARG A 375 -17.94 -12.57 3.02
N VAL A 376 -16.69 -12.53 3.50
CA VAL A 376 -15.51 -12.36 2.64
C VAL A 376 -15.39 -13.52 1.64
N MET A 377 -15.58 -14.77 2.09
CA MET A 377 -15.56 -15.95 1.21
C MET A 377 -16.66 -15.86 0.14
N ARG A 378 -17.91 -15.61 0.54
CA ARG A 378 -19.07 -15.67 -0.37
C ARG A 378 -19.15 -14.46 -1.29
N LYS A 379 -19.01 -13.25 -0.74
CA LYS A 379 -19.20 -11.99 -1.47
C LYS A 379 -17.91 -11.42 -2.06
N GLY A 380 -16.74 -11.80 -1.54
CA GLY A 380 -15.47 -11.43 -2.11
C GLY A 380 -14.98 -12.48 -3.10
N ILE A 381 -14.61 -13.65 -2.57
CA ILE A 381 -13.85 -14.65 -3.32
C ILE A 381 -14.72 -15.39 -4.33
N LEU A 382 -15.78 -16.07 -3.86
CA LEU A 382 -16.61 -16.91 -4.71
C LEU A 382 -17.35 -16.07 -5.76
N MET A 383 -17.93 -14.94 -5.33
CA MET A 383 -18.60 -14.01 -6.25
C MET A 383 -17.61 -13.37 -7.23
N GLY A 384 -16.44 -12.93 -6.76
CA GLY A 384 -15.40 -12.40 -7.63
C GLY A 384 -14.96 -13.41 -8.69
N TYR A 385 -14.77 -14.68 -8.30
CA TYR A 385 -14.42 -15.73 -9.25
C TYR A 385 -15.52 -15.95 -10.29
N MET A 386 -16.80 -15.96 -9.89
CA MET A 386 -17.90 -16.11 -10.85
C MET A 386 -17.93 -15.00 -11.91
N TYR A 387 -17.55 -13.77 -11.56
CA TYR A 387 -17.58 -12.63 -12.47
C TYR A 387 -16.27 -12.36 -13.22
N ALA A 388 -15.15 -12.94 -12.78
CA ALA A 388 -13.82 -12.66 -13.32
C ALA A 388 -12.99 -13.92 -13.63
N ASN A 389 -13.62 -15.10 -13.76
CA ASN A 389 -12.92 -16.36 -14.06
C ASN A 389 -12.19 -16.36 -15.42
N GLU A 390 -12.55 -15.46 -16.33
CA GLU A 390 -11.89 -15.30 -17.63
C GLU A 390 -10.55 -14.55 -17.55
N HIS A 391 -10.20 -14.01 -16.38
CA HIS A 391 -9.00 -13.19 -16.18
C HIS A 391 -7.96 -13.92 -15.30
N PRO A 392 -6.91 -14.52 -15.89
CA PRO A 392 -5.97 -15.39 -15.16
C PRO A 392 -5.29 -14.72 -13.97
N SER A 393 -4.91 -13.44 -14.08
CA SER A 393 -4.26 -12.68 -13.00
C SER A 393 -5.18 -12.49 -11.78
N ILE A 394 -6.47 -12.26 -12.02
CA ILE A 394 -7.48 -12.11 -10.96
C ILE A 394 -7.80 -13.48 -10.36
N VAL A 395 -7.94 -14.52 -11.19
CA VAL A 395 -8.13 -15.88 -10.69
C VAL A 395 -6.97 -16.30 -9.79
N GLU A 396 -5.72 -16.09 -10.22
CA GLU A 396 -4.54 -16.39 -9.40
C GLU A 396 -4.62 -15.69 -8.03
N LEU A 397 -4.95 -14.39 -8.01
CA LEU A 397 -5.11 -13.61 -6.78
C LEU A 397 -6.22 -14.21 -5.90
N LEU A 398 -7.43 -14.38 -6.44
CA LEU A 398 -8.58 -14.87 -5.68
C LEU A 398 -8.34 -16.26 -5.07
N ILE A 399 -7.64 -17.14 -5.80
CA ILE A 399 -7.29 -18.48 -5.29
C ILE A 399 -6.23 -18.40 -4.19
N GLY A 400 -5.25 -17.48 -4.31
CA GLY A 400 -4.29 -17.22 -3.24
C GLY A 400 -4.98 -16.75 -1.96
N GLU A 401 -5.85 -15.75 -2.07
CA GLU A 401 -6.61 -15.21 -0.94
C GLU A 401 -7.61 -16.24 -0.36
N MET A 402 -8.13 -17.15 -1.19
CA MET A 402 -8.95 -18.28 -0.74
C MET A 402 -8.17 -19.19 0.20
N GLY A 403 -6.91 -19.49 -0.12
CA GLY A 403 -6.04 -20.30 0.73
C GLY A 403 -5.86 -19.66 2.11
N VAL A 404 -5.50 -18.37 2.14
CA VAL A 404 -5.34 -17.60 3.38
C VAL A 404 -6.62 -17.58 4.21
N LEU A 405 -7.77 -17.34 3.57
CA LEU A 405 -9.05 -17.31 4.26
C LEU A 405 -9.45 -18.68 4.82
N VAL A 406 -9.21 -19.75 4.07
CA VAL A 406 -9.45 -21.13 4.53
C VAL A 406 -8.63 -21.45 5.77
N GLU A 407 -7.36 -21.03 5.81
CA GLU A 407 -6.51 -21.20 7.01
C GLU A 407 -7.05 -20.43 8.20
N LYS A 408 -7.49 -19.19 8.01
CA LYS A 408 -8.10 -18.36 9.06
C LYS A 408 -9.41 -18.93 9.59
N MET A 409 -10.20 -19.59 8.73
CA MET A 409 -11.46 -20.23 9.11
C MET A 409 -11.26 -21.60 9.77
N GLY A 410 -10.17 -22.29 9.45
CA GLY A 410 -9.90 -23.67 9.86
C GLY A 410 -11.05 -24.60 9.47
N VAL A 411 -11.44 -25.49 10.39
CA VAL A 411 -12.53 -26.47 10.16
C VAL A 411 -13.85 -25.82 9.76
N ASN A 412 -14.09 -24.54 10.07
CA ASN A 412 -15.31 -23.86 9.65
C ASN A 412 -15.38 -23.65 8.13
N ALA A 413 -14.28 -23.76 7.40
CA ALA A 413 -14.29 -23.69 5.93
C ALA A 413 -15.03 -24.87 5.28
N VAL A 414 -15.29 -25.98 6.01
CA VAL A 414 -15.95 -27.18 5.46
C VAL A 414 -17.29 -26.89 4.77
N LYS A 415 -18.03 -25.87 5.23
CA LYS A 415 -19.34 -25.48 4.67
C LYS A 415 -19.26 -24.91 3.25
N HIS A 416 -18.06 -24.53 2.80
CA HIS A 416 -17.80 -23.96 1.48
C HIS A 416 -17.14 -24.98 0.52
N LEU A 417 -16.83 -26.21 0.96
CA LEU A 417 -16.18 -27.22 0.13
C LEU A 417 -16.91 -27.54 -1.17
N LYS A 418 -18.25 -27.51 -1.13
CA LYS A 418 -19.09 -27.74 -2.31
C LYS A 418 -18.86 -26.72 -3.43
N ASP A 419 -18.37 -25.53 -3.10
CA ASP A 419 -18.10 -24.43 -4.03
C ASP A 419 -16.59 -24.35 -4.33
N ILE A 420 -15.74 -24.54 -3.31
CA ILE A 420 -14.27 -24.49 -3.43
C ILE A 420 -13.71 -25.63 -4.29
N ILE A 421 -14.12 -26.88 -4.05
CA ILE A 421 -13.52 -28.05 -4.72
C ILE A 421 -13.76 -28.03 -6.23
N PRO A 422 -14.96 -27.73 -6.74
CA PRO A 422 -15.18 -27.61 -8.18
C PRO A 422 -14.28 -26.55 -8.84
N ILE A 423 -14.07 -25.40 -8.18
CA ILE A 423 -13.19 -24.33 -8.70
C ILE A 423 -11.75 -24.83 -8.80
N LEU A 424 -11.19 -25.36 -7.71
CA LEU A 424 -9.81 -25.86 -7.72
C LEU A 424 -9.63 -27.03 -8.69
N SER A 425 -10.62 -27.93 -8.76
CA SER A 425 -10.63 -29.06 -9.69
C SER A 425 -10.56 -28.60 -11.14
N ALA A 426 -11.42 -27.65 -11.53
CA ALA A 426 -11.43 -27.10 -12.89
C ALA A 426 -10.05 -26.57 -13.29
N LEU A 427 -9.43 -25.74 -12.42
CA LEU A 427 -8.12 -25.15 -12.67
C LEU A 427 -6.97 -26.17 -12.74
N LEU A 428 -7.02 -27.23 -11.93
CA LEU A 428 -6.02 -28.31 -11.94
C LEU A 428 -6.14 -29.22 -13.18
N THR A 429 -7.37 -29.41 -13.66
CA THR A 429 -7.64 -30.30 -14.79
C THR A 429 -7.49 -29.63 -16.15
N ASP A 430 -7.47 -28.30 -16.21
CA ASP A 430 -7.35 -27.55 -17.47
C ASP A 430 -5.89 -27.55 -17.98
N PRO A 431 -5.60 -28.20 -19.12
CA PRO A 431 -4.24 -28.27 -19.66
C PRO A 431 -3.77 -26.97 -20.35
N PHE A 432 -4.66 -26.01 -20.63
CA PHE A 432 -4.34 -24.83 -21.44
C PHE A 432 -4.60 -23.49 -20.74
N ALA A 433 -5.50 -23.44 -19.76
CA ALA A 433 -5.88 -22.18 -19.12
C ALA A 433 -4.93 -21.72 -18.01
N SER A 434 -4.27 -22.66 -17.33
CA SER A 434 -3.52 -22.35 -16.11
C SER A 434 -2.02 -22.24 -16.36
N SER A 435 -1.42 -21.07 -16.07
CA SER A 435 0.04 -20.94 -16.09
C SER A 435 0.69 -21.77 -14.96
N PRO A 436 1.97 -22.18 -15.05
CA PRO A 436 2.64 -22.91 -13.97
C PRO A 436 2.59 -22.19 -12.62
N LYS A 437 2.69 -20.86 -12.63
CA LYS A 437 2.56 -20.01 -11.44
C LYS A 437 1.16 -20.09 -10.83
N GLN A 438 0.13 -20.00 -11.67
CA GLN A 438 -1.26 -20.11 -11.25
C GLN A 438 -1.58 -21.52 -10.71
N LEU A 439 -1.13 -22.57 -11.39
CA LEU A 439 -1.26 -23.96 -10.90
C LEU A 439 -0.59 -24.14 -9.55
N LEU A 440 0.60 -23.57 -9.34
CA LEU A 440 1.28 -23.63 -8.04
C LEU A 440 0.44 -22.98 -6.94
N THR A 441 -0.19 -21.84 -7.21
CA THR A 441 -1.13 -21.20 -6.28
C THR A 441 -2.34 -22.11 -6.00
N VAL A 442 -2.92 -22.73 -7.03
CA VAL A 442 -4.06 -23.66 -6.87
C VAL A 442 -3.68 -24.88 -6.03
N VAL A 443 -2.52 -25.48 -6.25
CA VAL A 443 -2.02 -26.62 -5.47
C VAL A 443 -1.78 -26.23 -4.02
N ARG A 444 -1.20 -25.05 -3.76
CA ARG A 444 -1.02 -24.52 -2.39
C ARG A 444 -2.37 -24.27 -1.71
N THR A 445 -3.33 -23.71 -2.40
CA THR A 445 -4.68 -23.51 -1.85
C THR A 445 -5.38 -24.85 -1.57
N LEU A 446 -5.21 -25.85 -2.44
CA LEU A 446 -5.71 -27.21 -2.19
C LEU A 446 -5.09 -27.83 -0.93
N LYS A 447 -3.79 -27.61 -0.69
CA LYS A 447 -3.12 -28.02 0.55
C LYS A 447 -3.79 -27.41 1.78
N SER A 448 -4.01 -26.10 1.77
CA SER A 448 -4.67 -25.38 2.87
C SER A 448 -6.10 -25.90 3.10
N VAL A 449 -6.83 -26.19 2.02
CA VAL A 449 -8.16 -26.83 2.07
C VAL A 449 -8.11 -28.22 2.69
N ILE A 450 -7.16 -29.07 2.28
CA ILE A 450 -7.02 -30.42 2.85
C ILE A 450 -6.71 -30.34 4.35
N LEU A 451 -5.79 -29.47 4.75
CA LEU A 451 -5.39 -29.31 6.15
C LEU A 451 -6.50 -28.72 7.02
N ALA A 452 -7.24 -27.73 6.53
CA ALA A 452 -8.31 -27.08 7.29
C ALA A 452 -9.58 -27.94 7.34
N CYS A 453 -9.92 -28.59 6.23
CA CYS A 453 -11.19 -29.28 6.04
C CYS A 453 -11.09 -30.80 6.13
N TRP A 454 -9.97 -31.34 6.63
CA TRP A 454 -9.68 -32.76 6.76
C TRP A 454 -10.87 -33.64 7.21
N PRO A 455 -11.75 -33.22 8.16
CA PRO A 455 -12.84 -34.09 8.63
C PRO A 455 -13.90 -34.41 7.57
N ARG A 456 -13.95 -33.64 6.47
CA ARG A 456 -14.96 -33.78 5.41
C ARG A 456 -14.37 -34.13 4.03
N ILE A 457 -13.05 -34.07 3.88
CA ILE A 457 -12.38 -34.35 2.60
C ILE A 457 -12.59 -35.81 2.14
N SER A 458 -12.74 -36.74 3.08
CA SER A 458 -12.91 -38.18 2.81
C SER A 458 -14.29 -38.57 2.31
N GLN A 459 -15.23 -37.63 2.27
CA GLN A 459 -16.53 -37.88 1.64
C GLN A 459 -16.33 -38.22 0.16
N PRO A 460 -17.03 -39.24 -0.39
CA PRO A 460 -16.77 -39.74 -1.74
C PRO A 460 -16.78 -38.66 -2.83
N ALA A 461 -17.73 -37.72 -2.77
CA ALA A 461 -17.84 -36.63 -3.74
C ALA A 461 -16.58 -35.74 -3.79
N HIS A 462 -16.00 -35.41 -2.64
CA HIS A 462 -14.81 -34.57 -2.53
C HIS A 462 -13.54 -35.36 -2.81
N ARG A 463 -13.40 -36.53 -2.18
CA ARG A 463 -12.26 -37.43 -2.31
C ARG A 463 -11.98 -37.81 -3.77
N LEU A 464 -12.99 -38.31 -4.48
CA LEU A 464 -12.81 -38.76 -5.86
C LEU A 464 -12.50 -37.59 -6.81
N THR A 465 -13.10 -36.42 -6.57
CA THR A 465 -12.84 -35.21 -7.36
C THR A 465 -11.41 -34.72 -7.17
N ILE A 466 -10.92 -34.67 -5.93
CA ILE A 466 -9.54 -34.27 -5.62
C ILE A 466 -8.56 -35.27 -6.23
N LEU A 467 -8.78 -36.57 -6.05
CA LEU A 467 -7.92 -37.62 -6.61
C LEU A 467 -7.82 -37.50 -8.14
N LYS A 468 -8.96 -37.38 -8.84
CA LYS A 468 -9.01 -37.16 -10.28
C LYS A 468 -8.24 -35.92 -10.71
N SER A 469 -8.39 -34.81 -9.97
CA SER A 469 -7.76 -33.54 -10.31
C SER A 469 -6.24 -33.58 -10.15
N LEU A 470 -5.74 -34.25 -9.10
CA LEU A 470 -4.31 -34.45 -8.87
C LEU A 470 -3.68 -35.29 -9.99
N VAL A 471 -4.33 -36.38 -10.38
CA VAL A 471 -3.87 -37.25 -11.48
C VAL A 471 -3.86 -36.50 -12.81
N ALA A 472 -4.95 -35.80 -13.14
CA ALA A 472 -5.03 -35.01 -14.36
C ALA A 472 -3.97 -33.92 -14.42
N CYS A 473 -3.78 -33.18 -13.32
CA CYS A 473 -2.76 -32.14 -13.22
C CYS A 473 -1.36 -32.72 -13.43
N TRP A 474 -1.04 -33.85 -12.78
CA TRP A 474 0.24 -34.54 -12.97
C TRP A 474 0.47 -34.90 -14.43
N LYS A 475 -0.53 -35.50 -15.08
CA LYS A 475 -0.43 -35.88 -16.50
C LYS A 475 -0.25 -34.68 -17.44
N ASN A 476 -0.86 -33.55 -17.11
CA ASN A 476 -0.72 -32.32 -17.90
C ASN A 476 0.67 -31.69 -17.78
N ILE A 477 1.38 -31.91 -16.66
CA ILE A 477 2.73 -31.34 -16.44
C ILE A 477 3.86 -32.34 -16.71
N GLU A 478 3.55 -33.64 -16.77
CA GLU A 478 4.47 -34.73 -17.11
C GLU A 478 4.87 -34.62 -18.59
N GLY A 479 6.02 -33.99 -18.84
CA GLY A 479 6.55 -33.73 -20.19
C GLY A 479 6.95 -32.26 -20.45
N SER A 480 6.57 -31.33 -19.58
CA SER A 480 6.93 -29.91 -19.70
C SER A 480 8.25 -29.61 -18.96
N GLN A 481 9.33 -29.32 -19.68
CA GLN A 481 10.71 -29.32 -19.16
C GLN A 481 11.19 -27.99 -18.51
N ALA A 482 10.48 -26.87 -18.67
CA ALA A 482 10.96 -25.58 -18.18
C ALA A 482 10.02 -25.00 -17.10
N GLY A 483 10.54 -24.80 -15.89
CA GLY A 483 9.88 -24.01 -14.83
C GLY A 483 8.78 -24.71 -14.02
N THR A 484 8.65 -26.03 -14.12
CA THR A 484 7.60 -26.83 -13.43
C THR A 484 8.10 -27.58 -12.20
N GLU A 485 9.39 -27.50 -11.85
CA GLU A 485 10.00 -28.28 -10.76
C GLU A 485 9.33 -28.01 -9.40
N ASP A 486 9.14 -26.72 -9.07
CA ASP A 486 8.48 -26.31 -7.82
C ASP A 486 7.02 -26.79 -7.77
N LEU A 487 6.32 -26.75 -8.91
CA LEU A 487 4.95 -27.24 -9.05
C LEU A 487 4.88 -28.76 -8.86
N GLN A 488 5.74 -29.52 -9.52
CA GLN A 488 5.82 -30.98 -9.37
C GLN A 488 6.11 -31.39 -7.93
N ARG A 489 7.06 -30.70 -7.27
CA ARG A 489 7.39 -30.94 -5.86
C ARG A 489 6.19 -30.68 -4.95
N GLU A 490 5.52 -29.54 -5.11
CA GLU A 490 4.35 -29.22 -4.28
C GLU A 490 3.19 -30.18 -4.56
N LEU A 491 2.95 -30.54 -5.83
CA LEU A 491 1.88 -31.47 -6.22
C LEU A 491 2.10 -32.87 -5.63
N LYS A 492 3.33 -33.40 -5.67
CA LYS A 492 3.73 -34.64 -4.97
C LYS A 492 3.45 -34.52 -3.46
N GLY A 493 3.82 -33.40 -2.85
CA GLY A 493 3.57 -33.14 -1.43
C GLY A 493 2.08 -33.16 -1.07
N VAL A 494 1.25 -32.50 -1.88
CA VAL A 494 -0.20 -32.42 -1.68
C VAL A 494 -0.89 -33.76 -1.93
N ALA A 495 -0.49 -34.50 -2.97
CA ALA A 495 -1.06 -35.82 -3.25
C ALA A 495 -0.82 -36.81 -2.10
N ARG A 496 0.41 -36.84 -1.57
CA ARG A 496 0.77 -37.69 -0.42
C ARG A 496 0.07 -37.26 0.86
N LEU A 497 -0.02 -35.94 1.09
CA LEU A 497 -0.77 -35.39 2.22
C LEU A 497 -2.25 -35.78 2.14
N PHE A 498 -2.85 -35.68 0.96
CA PHE A 498 -4.24 -36.05 0.72
C PHE A 498 -4.50 -37.52 1.07
N VAL A 499 -3.69 -38.44 0.56
CA VAL A 499 -3.82 -39.89 0.86
C VAL A 499 -3.76 -40.12 2.37
N LYS A 500 -2.72 -39.63 3.05
CA LYS A 500 -2.58 -39.75 4.51
C LYS A 500 -3.75 -39.16 5.28
N THR A 501 -4.28 -38.04 4.82
CA THR A 501 -5.43 -37.38 5.45
C THR A 501 -6.68 -38.24 5.34
N VAL A 502 -6.92 -38.82 4.16
CA VAL A 502 -8.07 -39.71 3.91
C VAL A 502 -7.96 -41.01 4.70
N GLU A 503 -6.75 -41.59 4.81
CA GLU A 503 -6.49 -42.76 5.67
C GLU A 503 -6.79 -42.46 7.14
N ALA A 504 -6.25 -41.36 7.66
CA ALA A 504 -6.41 -40.98 9.07
C ALA A 504 -7.87 -40.68 9.46
N THR A 505 -8.74 -40.42 8.49
CA THR A 505 -10.16 -40.11 8.67
C THR A 505 -11.08 -41.25 8.33
N GLN A 506 -10.56 -42.42 7.96
CA GLN A 506 -11.36 -43.60 7.72
C GLN A 506 -12.20 -43.91 8.96
N VAL A 507 -13.51 -43.71 8.84
CA VAL A 507 -14.47 -44.19 9.82
C VAL A 507 -14.66 -45.68 9.55
N ILE A 508 -14.42 -46.50 10.56
CA ILE A 508 -14.61 -47.95 10.49
C ILE A 508 -16.02 -48.24 9.95
N GLY A 509 -16.10 -48.91 8.79
CA GLY A 509 -17.37 -49.31 8.15
C GLY A 509 -17.83 -48.49 6.94
N THR A 510 -17.10 -47.45 6.49
CA THR A 510 -17.51 -46.64 5.31
C THR A 510 -17.00 -47.16 3.95
N GLY A 511 -16.24 -48.27 3.91
CA GLY A 511 -15.75 -48.87 2.66
C GLY A 511 -14.76 -47.99 1.87
N CYS A 512 -14.17 -46.97 2.51
CA CYS A 512 -13.16 -46.11 1.91
C CYS A 512 -11.81 -46.83 1.94
N ASP A 513 -11.35 -47.38 0.81
CA ASP A 513 -10.01 -47.91 0.64
C ASP A 513 -9.20 -47.02 -0.31
N ILE A 514 -8.66 -45.92 0.22
CA ILE A 514 -7.89 -44.97 -0.59
C ILE A 514 -6.58 -45.58 -1.11
N GLN A 515 -6.00 -46.54 -0.39
CA GLN A 515 -4.80 -47.25 -0.83
C GLN A 515 -5.11 -48.17 -2.00
N GLY A 516 -6.22 -48.92 -1.95
CA GLY A 516 -6.71 -49.68 -3.10
C GLY A 516 -7.06 -48.81 -4.30
N GLU A 517 -7.73 -47.66 -4.08
CA GLU A 517 -8.05 -46.69 -5.13
C GLU A 517 -6.79 -46.13 -5.81
N VAL A 518 -5.78 -45.73 -5.04
CA VAL A 518 -4.51 -45.24 -5.58
C VAL A 518 -3.71 -46.38 -6.23
N GLY A 519 -3.70 -47.57 -5.63
CA GLY A 519 -3.03 -48.75 -6.18
C GLY A 519 -3.54 -49.11 -7.58
N ALA A 520 -4.87 -49.14 -7.76
CA ALA A 520 -5.48 -49.37 -9.06
C ALA A 520 -5.12 -48.31 -10.11
N LEU A 521 -4.91 -47.04 -9.69
CA LEU A 521 -4.45 -45.98 -10.58
C LEU A 521 -2.99 -46.16 -10.99
N VAL A 522 -2.10 -46.55 -10.07
CA VAL A 522 -0.68 -46.82 -10.35
C VAL A 522 -0.52 -48.08 -11.22
N GLU A 523 -1.36 -49.10 -11.03
CA GLU A 523 -1.41 -50.26 -11.93
C GLU A 523 -1.82 -49.88 -13.36
N ALA A 524 -2.77 -48.95 -13.50
CA ALA A 524 -3.17 -48.44 -14.81
C ALA A 524 -2.10 -47.54 -15.45
N ASP A 525 -1.32 -46.82 -14.65
CA ASP A 525 -0.27 -45.91 -15.11
C ASP A 525 0.90 -45.81 -14.10
N SER A 526 1.99 -46.51 -14.40
CA SER A 526 3.16 -46.58 -13.51
C SER A 526 3.80 -45.22 -13.20
N GLY A 527 3.63 -44.20 -14.05
CA GLY A 527 4.15 -42.85 -13.81
C GLY A 527 3.51 -42.16 -12.60
N LEU A 528 2.30 -42.59 -12.22
CA LEU A 528 1.62 -42.10 -11.01
C LEU A 528 2.27 -42.58 -9.71
N GLY A 529 3.15 -43.59 -9.75
CA GLY A 529 3.94 -44.02 -8.59
C GLY A 529 4.78 -42.88 -8.02
N GLU A 530 5.35 -42.02 -8.87
CA GLU A 530 6.11 -40.84 -8.42
C GLU A 530 5.24 -39.82 -7.67
N LEU A 531 4.02 -39.60 -8.14
CA LEU A 531 3.07 -38.66 -7.57
C LEU A 531 2.71 -39.07 -6.14
N PHE A 532 2.31 -40.33 -5.97
CA PHE A 532 1.82 -40.86 -4.68
C PHE A 532 2.93 -41.42 -3.78
N GLY A 533 4.15 -41.63 -4.31
CA GLY A 533 5.27 -42.20 -3.57
C GLY A 533 5.12 -43.70 -3.30
N LEU A 534 4.62 -44.44 -4.30
CA LEU A 534 4.36 -45.88 -4.27
C LEU A 534 5.29 -46.63 -5.23
#